data_AF-A0A5N6DXZ7-F1
#
_entry.id   AF-A0A5N6DXZ7-F1
#
_cell.length_a   1.000
_cell.length_b   1.000
_cell.length_c   1.000
_cell.angle_alpha   90.00
_cell.angle_beta   90.00
_cell.angle_gamma   90.00
#
_symmetry.space_group_name_H-M   'P 1'
#
loop_
_entity.id
_entity.type
_entity.pdbx_description
1 polymer ?
#
loop_
_entity_poly.entity_id
_entity_poly.type
_entity_poly.pdbx_seq_one_letter_code
_entity_poly.pdbx_strand_id
1 'polypeptide(L)'
;MHFSCGSTAVEARTAGCQFDLTTFTWVLPACFDEPLMEDFLASRNWTWSLDRAGQFPLYTTMRYHVVHYAYAWRKLHRSLFGGDLSGIDGYIASIHHTEHCLGMMLEHGNLDRLPGVGVTKFASCGQGVLKEKSQHGWFRMMDGEKVYTLPTHV
;
A
#
# COMPACT_ATOMS: atom_id res chain seq x y z
N MET A 1 2.86 21.58 7.77
CA MET A 1 2.30 20.26 8.15
C MET A 1 2.93 19.23 7.24
N HIS A 2 3.59 18.22 7.81
CA HIS A 2 4.26 17.16 7.04
C HIS A 2 3.19 16.23 6.47
N PHE A 3 3.15 16.06 5.15
CA PHE A 3 2.23 15.13 4.46
C PHE A 3 2.87 13.77 4.17
N SER A 4 4.10 13.53 4.65
CA SER A 4 4.93 12.39 4.26
C SER A 4 5.53 11.69 5.47
N CYS A 5 5.71 10.37 5.35
CA CYS A 5 6.39 9.49 6.31
C CYS A 5 7.90 9.34 6.07
N GLY A 6 8.50 10.24 5.28
CA GLY A 6 9.89 10.13 4.87
C GLY A 6 10.08 9.05 3.79
N SER A 7 11.25 8.43 3.80
CA SER A 7 11.67 7.41 2.83
C SER A 7 12.29 6.17 3.50
N THR A 8 12.38 6.14 4.83
CA THR A 8 12.88 4.97 5.58
C THR A 8 11.95 4.62 6.73
N ALA A 9 11.94 3.35 7.16
CA ALA A 9 11.11 2.91 8.29
C ALA A 9 11.50 3.61 9.60
N VAL A 10 12.77 4.04 9.73
CA VAL A 10 13.24 4.82 10.88
C VAL A 10 12.62 6.22 10.87
N GLU A 11 12.65 6.91 9.73
CA GLU A 11 11.99 8.21 9.57
C GLU A 11 10.48 8.11 9.81
N ALA A 12 9.82 7.10 9.24
CA ALA A 12 8.39 6.89 9.39
C ALA A 12 7.98 6.68 10.86
N ARG A 13 8.71 5.83 11.60
CA ARG A 13 8.50 5.65 13.04
C ARG A 13 8.73 6.93 13.83
N THR A 14 9.79 7.67 13.49
CA THR A 14 10.13 8.95 14.16
C THR A 14 9.05 10.01 13.90
N ALA A 15 8.44 9.99 12.72
CA ALA A 15 7.33 10.86 12.33
C ALA A 15 5.96 10.41 12.88
N GLY A 16 5.89 9.30 13.61
CA GLY A 16 4.63 8.75 14.14
C GLY A 16 3.71 8.15 13.09
N CYS A 17 4.27 7.72 11.95
CA CYS A 17 3.50 7.02 10.93
C CYS A 17 3.16 5.59 11.35
N GLN A 18 2.08 5.08 10.80
CA GLN A 18 1.58 3.72 10.97
C GLN A 18 1.92 2.89 9.73
N PHE A 19 2.23 1.62 9.94
CA PHE A 19 2.49 0.69 8.84
C PHE A 19 1.23 -0.11 8.50
N ASP A 20 0.67 0.16 7.34
CA ASP A 20 -0.49 -0.57 6.80
C ASP A 20 -0.02 -1.86 6.12
N LEU A 21 -0.24 -3.00 6.78
CA LEU A 21 0.11 -4.31 6.25
C LEU A 21 -0.70 -4.65 4.99
N THR A 22 -1.91 -4.10 4.85
CA THR A 22 -2.80 -4.34 3.69
C THR A 22 -2.16 -3.89 2.39
N THR A 23 -1.52 -2.72 2.38
CA THR A 23 -0.90 -2.14 1.18
C THR A 23 0.63 -2.12 1.25
N PHE A 24 1.18 -2.56 2.38
CA PHE A 24 2.60 -2.55 2.72
C PHE A 24 3.20 -1.14 2.62
N THR A 25 2.55 -0.18 3.28
CA THR A 25 2.80 1.26 3.16
C THR A 25 2.84 1.94 4.52
N TRP A 26 3.86 2.75 4.76
CA TRP A 26 3.87 3.72 5.85
C TRP A 26 2.99 4.92 5.49
N VAL A 27 2.03 5.23 6.36
CA VAL A 27 1.06 6.32 6.22
C VAL A 27 0.93 7.11 7.52
N LEU A 28 0.55 8.39 7.41
CA LEU A 28 0.20 9.18 8.59
C LEU A 28 -1.03 8.60 9.30
N PRO A 29 -1.21 8.82 10.61
CA PRO A 29 -2.36 8.31 11.36
C PRO A 29 -3.72 8.64 10.73
N ALA A 30 -3.85 9.82 10.10
CA ALA A 30 -5.08 10.23 9.42
C ALA A 30 -5.46 9.36 8.21
N CYS A 31 -4.49 8.69 7.58
CA CYS A 31 -4.71 7.78 6.45
C CYS A 31 -4.63 6.30 6.82
N PHE A 32 -4.49 5.98 8.11
CA PHE A 32 -4.44 4.60 8.57
C PHE A 32 -5.85 4.11 8.91
N ASP A 33 -6.34 3.11 8.17
CA ASP A 33 -7.64 2.47 8.42
C ASP A 33 -7.41 1.15 9.17
N GLU A 34 -7.16 1.25 10.47
CA GLU A 34 -6.88 0.10 11.35
C GLU A 34 -7.98 -0.97 11.28
N PRO A 35 -9.29 -0.65 11.35
CA PRO A 35 -10.33 -1.67 11.22
C PRO A 35 -10.30 -2.44 9.89
N LEU A 36 -9.97 -1.76 8.79
CA LEU A 36 -9.87 -2.41 7.48
C LEU A 36 -8.62 -3.29 7.37
N MET A 37 -7.50 -2.87 7.97
CA MET A 37 -6.30 -3.69 8.06
C MET A 37 -6.54 -4.95 8.90
N GLU A 38 -7.16 -4.82 10.07
CA GLU A 38 -7.49 -5.98 10.90
C GLU A 38 -8.44 -6.95 10.19
N ASP A 39 -9.43 -6.45 9.45
CA ASP A 39 -10.30 -7.28 8.61
C ASP A 39 -9.52 -8.00 7.50
N PHE A 40 -8.51 -7.34 6.89
CA PHE A 40 -7.63 -7.98 5.92
C PHE A 40 -6.81 -9.11 6.56
N LEU A 41 -6.21 -8.85 7.72
CA LEU A 41 -5.40 -9.83 8.46
C LEU A 41 -6.24 -11.02 8.93
N ALA A 42 -7.51 -10.80 9.29
CA ALA A 42 -8.44 -11.85 9.70
C ALA A 42 -9.06 -12.63 8.53
N SER A 43 -9.03 -12.09 7.31
CA SER A 43 -9.72 -12.70 6.16
C SER A 43 -9.20 -14.10 5.79
N ARG A 44 -7.92 -14.38 6.07
CA ARG A 44 -7.27 -15.69 5.85
C ARG A 44 -6.09 -15.88 6.80
N ASN A 45 -5.66 -17.13 6.96
CA ASN A 45 -4.38 -17.43 7.60
C ASN A 45 -3.24 -17.17 6.61
N TRP A 46 -2.73 -15.95 6.62
CA TRP A 46 -1.69 -15.51 5.70
C TRP A 46 -0.31 -16.03 6.11
N THR A 47 0.47 -16.43 5.10
CA THR A 47 1.90 -16.75 5.26
C THR A 47 2.72 -15.68 4.58
N TRP A 48 3.65 -15.08 5.34
CA TRP A 48 4.60 -14.11 4.82
C TRP A 48 5.91 -14.12 5.60
N SER A 49 6.99 -13.61 5.00
CA SER A 49 8.25 -13.37 5.71
C SER A 49 8.03 -12.33 6.81
N LEU A 50 8.36 -12.67 8.06
CA LEU A 50 8.16 -11.79 9.22
C LEU A 50 9.16 -10.62 9.20
N ASP A 51 8.85 -9.57 8.45
CA ASP A 51 9.33 -8.23 8.75
C ASP A 51 8.15 -7.30 9.03
N ARG A 52 7.63 -7.39 10.27
CA ARG A 52 6.59 -6.48 10.76
C ARG A 52 7.08 -5.04 10.87
N ALA A 53 8.38 -4.80 10.83
CA ALA A 53 8.94 -3.46 10.92
C ALA A 53 8.97 -2.73 9.58
N GLY A 54 8.49 -3.37 8.49
CA GLY A 54 8.35 -2.76 7.17
C GLY A 54 9.68 -2.27 6.59
N GLN A 55 10.80 -2.88 6.97
CA GLN A 55 12.15 -2.52 6.53
C GLN A 55 12.56 -3.25 5.25
N PHE A 56 12.04 -4.45 5.02
CA PHE A 56 12.41 -5.38 3.97
C PHE A 56 11.18 -5.82 3.17
N PRO A 57 11.39 -6.33 1.94
CA PRO A 57 10.31 -6.89 1.15
C PRO A 57 9.56 -8.01 1.89
N LEU A 58 8.24 -8.03 1.73
CA LEU A 58 7.37 -9.08 2.19
C LEU A 58 7.28 -10.17 1.12
N TYR A 59 7.87 -11.34 1.37
CA TYR A 59 7.64 -12.51 0.53
C TYR A 59 6.37 -13.21 0.99
N THR A 60 5.43 -13.40 0.06
CA THR A 60 4.12 -13.98 0.32
C THR A 60 3.60 -14.69 -0.95
N THR A 61 2.29 -14.90 -1.05
CA THR A 61 1.63 -15.51 -2.20
C THR A 61 1.03 -14.45 -3.12
N MET A 62 0.84 -14.77 -4.40
CA MET A 62 0.10 -13.89 -5.30
C MET A 62 -1.34 -13.67 -4.83
N ARG A 63 -1.92 -14.64 -4.11
CA ARG A 63 -3.23 -14.50 -3.46
C ARG A 63 -3.26 -13.32 -2.49
N TYR A 64 -2.23 -13.16 -1.65
CA TYR A 64 -2.12 -12.00 -0.76
C TYR A 64 -2.17 -10.71 -1.56
N HIS A 65 -1.37 -10.64 -2.63
CA HIS A 65 -1.25 -9.46 -3.48
C HIS A 65 -2.58 -9.08 -4.14
N VAL A 66 -3.34 -10.07 -4.64
CA VAL A 66 -4.67 -9.82 -5.23
C VAL A 66 -5.70 -9.38 -4.19
N VAL A 67 -5.71 -10.00 -2.99
CA VAL A 67 -6.64 -9.59 -1.93
C VAL A 67 -6.32 -8.19 -1.40
N HIS A 68 -5.03 -7.83 -1.33
CA HIS A 68 -4.57 -6.47 -1.04
C HIS A 68 -5.30 -5.45 -1.92
N TYR A 69 -5.40 -5.69 -3.23
CA TYR A 69 -6.05 -4.77 -4.16
C TYR A 69 -7.53 -4.58 -3.87
N ALA A 70 -8.24 -5.68 -3.59
CA ALA A 70 -9.65 -5.60 -3.20
C ALA A 70 -9.83 -4.74 -1.95
N TYR A 71 -8.92 -4.83 -0.98
CA TYR A 71 -8.96 -4.01 0.23
C TYR A 71 -8.55 -2.55 -0.02
N ALA A 72 -7.57 -2.28 -0.88
CA ALA A 72 -7.25 -0.91 -1.29
C ALA A 72 -8.46 -0.23 -1.96
N TRP A 73 -9.21 -0.96 -2.79
CA TRP A 73 -10.47 -0.47 -3.34
C TRP A 73 -11.55 -0.27 -2.28
N ARG A 74 -11.65 -1.16 -1.29
CA ARG A 74 -12.55 -0.95 -0.14
C ARG A 74 -12.20 0.33 0.62
N LYS A 75 -10.92 0.60 0.88
CA LYS A 75 -10.44 1.84 1.52
C LYS A 75 -10.88 3.07 0.71
N LEU A 76 -10.64 3.05 -0.59
CA LEU A 76 -11.07 4.12 -1.50
C LEU A 76 -12.59 4.36 -1.42
N HIS A 77 -13.40 3.31 -1.51
CA HIS A 77 -14.86 3.42 -1.44
C HIS A 77 -15.34 3.91 -0.08
N ARG A 78 -14.73 3.46 1.02
CA ARG A 78 -15.05 3.92 2.38
C ARG A 78 -14.86 5.44 2.51
N SER A 79 -13.75 5.97 1.99
CA SER A 79 -13.51 7.42 1.98
C SER A 79 -14.51 8.18 1.10
N LEU A 80 -14.81 7.65 -0.10
CA LEU A 80 -15.78 8.27 -1.02
C LEU A 80 -17.20 8.35 -0.43
N PHE A 81 -17.70 7.24 0.13
CA PHE A 81 -19.06 7.16 0.65
C PHE A 81 -19.19 7.64 2.09
N GLY A 82 -18.10 7.69 2.85
CA GLY A 82 -18.05 8.32 4.17
C GLY A 82 -18.04 9.85 4.10
N GLY A 83 -17.81 10.44 2.91
CA GLY A 83 -17.71 11.88 2.73
C GLY A 83 -16.41 12.50 3.25
N ASP A 84 -15.46 11.67 3.68
CA ASP A 84 -14.14 12.09 4.15
C ASP A 84 -13.04 11.49 3.28
N LEU A 85 -12.53 12.31 2.36
CA LEU A 85 -11.45 11.92 1.46
C LEU A 85 -10.07 12.00 2.14
N SER A 86 -9.98 12.44 3.40
CA SER A 86 -8.68 12.67 4.06
C SER A 86 -7.94 11.36 4.37
N GLY A 87 -8.67 10.24 4.44
CA GLY A 87 -8.12 8.90 4.64
C GLY A 87 -7.49 8.27 3.39
N ILE A 88 -7.51 8.96 2.24
CA ILE A 88 -6.89 8.46 1.00
C ILE A 88 -5.41 8.86 0.97
N ASP A 89 -4.53 7.86 0.90
CA ASP A 89 -3.10 8.05 0.67
C ASP A 89 -2.76 8.10 -0.83
N GLY A 90 -1.56 8.59 -1.14
CA GLY A 90 -1.09 8.75 -2.51
C GLY A 90 -0.88 7.46 -3.29
N TYR A 91 -0.72 6.33 -2.61
CA TYR A 91 -0.61 5.05 -3.29
C TYR A 91 -1.97 4.63 -3.84
N ILE A 92 -3.02 4.71 -3.03
CA ILE A 92 -4.39 4.34 -3.41
C ILE A 92 -5.01 5.36 -4.37
N ALA A 93 -4.71 6.66 -4.21
CA ALA A 93 -5.20 7.72 -5.10
C ALA A 93 -4.68 7.61 -6.55
N SER A 94 -3.57 6.89 -6.76
CA SER A 94 -2.92 6.80 -8.05
C SER A 94 -3.69 5.92 -9.03
N ILE A 95 -3.97 6.42 -10.24
CA ILE A 95 -4.53 5.59 -11.32
C ILE A 95 -3.57 4.46 -11.72
N HIS A 96 -2.26 4.68 -11.63
CA HIS A 96 -1.26 3.64 -11.92
C HIS A 96 -1.35 2.45 -10.97
N HIS A 97 -1.75 2.69 -9.70
CA HIS A 97 -2.06 1.59 -8.80
C HIS A 97 -3.22 0.77 -9.38
N THR A 98 -4.32 1.42 -9.76
CA THR A 98 -5.51 0.76 -10.33
C THR A 98 -5.21 -0.02 -11.61
N GLU A 99 -4.43 0.54 -12.53
CA GLU A 99 -4.04 -0.14 -13.77
C GLU A 99 -3.17 -1.38 -13.51
N HIS A 100 -2.21 -1.27 -12.59
CA HIS A 100 -1.39 -2.41 -12.14
C HIS A 100 -2.23 -3.49 -11.47
N CYS A 101 -3.19 -3.11 -10.61
CA CYS A 101 -4.14 -4.05 -9.99
C CYS A 101 -4.90 -4.83 -11.07
N LEU A 102 -5.42 -4.12 -12.06
CA LEU A 102 -6.24 -4.70 -13.11
C LEU A 102 -5.46 -5.71 -13.94
N GLY A 103 -4.21 -5.40 -14.30
CA GLY A 103 -3.31 -6.33 -14.98
C GLY A 103 -3.13 -7.63 -14.18
N MET A 104 -2.77 -7.51 -12.91
CA MET A 104 -2.55 -8.67 -12.03
C MET A 104 -3.83 -9.50 -11.78
N MET A 105 -5.00 -8.86 -11.69
CA MET A 105 -6.27 -9.58 -11.48
C MET A 105 -6.70 -10.41 -12.70
N LEU A 106 -6.22 -10.05 -13.89
CA LEU A 106 -6.49 -10.78 -15.13
C LEU A 106 -5.50 -11.93 -15.37
N GLU A 107 -4.45 -12.06 -14.55
CA GLU A 107 -3.54 -13.19 -14.61
C GLU A 107 -4.22 -14.48 -14.11
N HIS A 108 -3.97 -15.59 -14.81
CA HIS A 108 -4.60 -16.88 -14.53
C HIS A 108 -3.59 -17.82 -13.86
N GLY A 109 -3.99 -18.49 -12.77
CA GLY A 109 -3.16 -19.50 -12.11
C GLY A 109 -3.62 -19.84 -10.69
N ASN A 110 -2.92 -20.79 -10.06
CA ASN A 110 -3.10 -21.05 -8.63
C ASN A 110 -2.34 -20.00 -7.81
N LEU A 111 -3.04 -18.94 -7.40
CA LEU A 111 -2.47 -17.79 -6.72
C LEU A 111 -1.79 -18.11 -5.37
N ASP A 112 -2.08 -19.25 -4.74
CA ASP A 112 -1.41 -19.67 -3.50
C ASP A 112 -0.02 -20.25 -3.73
N ARG A 113 0.25 -20.70 -4.96
CA ARG A 113 1.53 -21.31 -5.34
C ARG A 113 2.44 -20.33 -6.08
N LEU A 114 1.89 -19.24 -6.58
CA LEU A 114 2.65 -18.20 -7.25
C LEU A 114 3.29 -17.28 -6.20
N PRO A 115 4.58 -16.95 -6.33
CA PRO A 115 5.25 -16.03 -5.42
C PRO A 115 4.66 -14.64 -5.57
N GLY A 116 4.37 -13.99 -4.43
CA GLY A 116 4.01 -12.58 -4.36
C GLY A 116 5.06 -11.81 -3.55
N VAL A 117 5.36 -10.58 -3.96
CA VAL A 117 6.30 -9.70 -3.25
C VAL A 117 5.65 -8.37 -2.93
N GLY A 118 5.53 -8.06 -1.64
CA GLY A 118 5.20 -6.72 -1.15
C GLY A 118 6.48 -5.89 -0.98
N VAL A 119 6.51 -4.69 -1.55
CA VAL A 119 7.63 -3.74 -1.37
C VAL A 119 7.16 -2.56 -0.54
N THR A 120 7.94 -2.20 0.48
CA THR A 120 7.61 -1.11 1.42
C THR A 120 7.47 0.20 0.66
N LYS A 121 6.42 0.95 0.98
CA LYS A 121 6.14 2.27 0.42
C LYS A 121 6.01 3.30 1.53
N PHE A 122 6.17 4.57 1.18
CA PHE A 122 6.02 5.71 2.08
C PHE A 122 5.10 6.72 1.43
N ALA A 123 3.79 6.55 1.59
CA ALA A 123 2.83 7.35 0.86
C ALA A 123 2.58 8.70 1.52
N SER A 124 2.43 9.73 0.70
CA SER A 124 1.88 11.00 1.16
C SER A 124 0.39 10.83 1.53
N CYS A 125 -0.13 11.67 2.42
CA CYS A 125 -1.49 11.55 2.96
C CYS A 125 -2.23 12.89 2.99
N GLY A 126 -3.57 12.86 2.89
CA GLY A 126 -4.47 14.00 3.03
C GLY A 126 -4.90 14.62 1.70
N GLN A 127 -5.80 15.62 1.76
CA GLN A 127 -6.43 16.24 0.57
C GLN A 127 -5.44 16.78 -0.47
N GLY A 128 -4.22 17.14 -0.06
CA GLY A 128 -3.15 17.59 -0.96
C GLY A 128 -2.77 16.54 -2.00
N VAL A 129 -2.85 15.25 -1.64
CA VAL A 129 -2.60 14.13 -2.54
C VAL A 129 -3.56 14.17 -3.74
N LEU A 130 -4.82 14.49 -3.53
CA LEU A 130 -5.83 14.54 -4.60
C LEU A 130 -5.67 15.76 -5.52
N LYS A 131 -4.99 16.81 -5.03
CA LYS A 131 -4.76 18.05 -5.79
C LYS A 131 -3.45 18.01 -6.57
N GLU A 132 -2.45 17.31 -6.07
CA GLU A 132 -1.10 17.30 -6.61
C GLU A 132 -0.69 15.88 -7.02
N LYS A 133 -0.90 15.53 -8.30
CA LYS A 133 -0.63 14.18 -8.82
C LYS A 133 0.83 13.72 -8.66
N SER A 134 1.79 14.64 -8.55
CA SER A 134 3.20 14.33 -8.22
C SER A 134 3.37 13.70 -6.83
N GLN A 135 2.38 13.84 -5.96
CA GLN A 135 2.35 13.23 -4.63
C GLN A 135 1.73 11.83 -4.63
N HIS A 136 1.26 11.34 -5.78
CA HIS A 136 0.75 9.98 -5.91
C HIS A 136 1.92 8.99 -5.72
N GLY A 137 1.93 8.35 -4.56
CA GLY A 137 2.98 7.49 -4.03
C GLY A 137 3.09 6.11 -4.68
N TRP A 138 2.84 6.00 -5.98
CA TRP A 138 3.17 4.77 -6.70
C TRP A 138 4.68 4.76 -6.99
N PHE A 139 5.45 4.44 -5.96
CA PHE A 139 6.89 4.20 -6.05
C PHE A 139 7.31 3.10 -5.10
N ARG A 140 8.46 2.52 -5.37
CA ARG A 140 9.18 1.59 -4.50
C ARG A 140 10.40 2.30 -3.94
N MET A 141 10.81 1.95 -2.73
CA MET A 141 12.16 2.29 -2.28
C MET A 141 13.11 1.19 -2.75
N MET A 142 14.11 1.54 -3.56
CA MET A 142 15.23 0.66 -3.95
C MET A 142 16.52 1.41 -3.66
N ASP A 143 17.39 0.82 -2.83
CA ASP A 143 18.69 1.41 -2.44
C ASP A 143 18.61 2.86 -1.92
N GLY A 144 17.51 3.21 -1.24
CA GLY A 144 17.26 4.55 -0.70
C GLY A 144 16.68 5.55 -1.70
N GLU A 145 16.43 5.14 -2.95
CA GLU A 145 15.81 5.97 -3.98
C GLU A 145 14.36 5.58 -4.28
N LYS A 146 13.57 6.56 -4.70
CA LYS A 146 12.18 6.35 -5.15
C LYS A 146 12.16 5.91 -6.61
N VAL A 147 11.75 4.67 -6.86
CA VAL A 147 11.60 4.10 -8.20
C VAL A 147 10.12 4.04 -8.58
N TYR A 148 9.74 4.79 -9.62
CA TYR A 148 8.35 4.97 -10.07
C TYR A 148 7.97 4.08 -11.26
N THR A 149 8.78 3.07 -11.61
CA THR A 149 8.53 2.19 -12.76
C THR A 149 7.60 1.04 -12.41
N LEU A 150 6.56 0.81 -13.22
CA LEU A 150 5.71 -0.38 -13.16
C LEU A 150 6.62 -1.63 -13.18
N PRO A 151 6.45 -2.61 -12.27
CA PRO A 151 7.19 -3.85 -12.39
C PRO A 151 6.94 -4.43 -13.76
N THR A 152 8.00 -4.62 -14.54
CA THR A 152 7.82 -5.16 -15.88
C THR A 152 7.39 -6.61 -15.82
N HIS A 153 7.80 -7.39 -14.82
CA HIS A 153 7.31 -8.76 -14.55
C HIS A 153 7.56 -9.10 -13.07
N VAL A 154 6.63 -9.82 -12.43
CA VAL A 154 6.86 -10.59 -11.18
C VAL A 154 6.61 -12.05 -11.50
#